data_AF-A0A3A9EQU1-F1
#
_entry.id   AF-A0A3A9EQU1-F1
#
_cell.length_a   1.000
_cell.length_b   1.000
_cell.length_c   1.000
_cell.angle_alpha   90.00
_cell.angle_beta   90.00
_cell.angle_gamma   90.00
#
_symmetry.space_group_name_H-M   'P 1'
#
loop_
_entity.id
_entity.type
_entity.pdbx_description
1 polymer ?
#
loop_
_entity_poly.entity_id
_entity_poly.type
_entity_poly.pdbx_seq_one_letter_code
_entity_poly.pdbx_strand_id
1 'polypeptide(L)' 'ENLTRFGKAIDTAIFVKNAPSYAALGFGGEGFCTFTIASRTGEGLTCASTFTKSRRCVMADSLCIR' A
#
# COMPACT_ATOMS: atom_id res chain seq x y z
N GLU A 1 -16.51 -17.32 2.86
CA GLU A 1 -15.96 -17.82 1.58
C GLU A 1 -16.20 -16.89 0.39
N ASN A 2 -17.42 -16.38 0.18
CA ASN A 2 -17.75 -15.55 -0.99
C ASN A 2 -16.86 -14.31 -1.17
N LEU A 3 -16.65 -13.54 -0.09
CA LEU A 3 -15.80 -12.34 -0.11
C LEU A 3 -14.34 -12.66 -0.47
N THR A 4 -13.81 -13.75 0.06
CA THR A 4 -12.44 -14.21 -0.21
C THR A 4 -12.30 -14.69 -1.65
N ARG A 5 -13.29 -15.42 -2.17
CA ARG A 5 -13.32 -15.88 -3.56
C ARG A 5 -13.37 -14.70 -4.53
N PHE A 6 -14.22 -13.71 -4.25
CA PHE A 6 -14.33 -12.52 -5.08
C PHE A 6 -13.05 -11.69 -5.06
N GLY A 7 -12.47 -11.43 -3.88
CA GLY A 7 -11.23 -10.65 -3.76
C GLY A 7 -10.08 -11.27 -4.54
N LYS A 8 -9.94 -12.60 -4.52
CA LYS A 8 -8.94 -13.33 -5.33
C LYS A 8 -9.22 -13.29 -6.83
N ALA A 9 -10.49 -13.28 -7.24
CA ALA A 9 -10.87 -13.32 -8.64
C ALA A 9 -10.74 -11.96 -9.33
N ILE A 10 -10.99 -10.85 -8.60
CA ILE A 10 -10.99 -9.51 -9.17
C ILE A 10 -9.60 -8.84 -9.14
N ASP A 11 -8.74 -9.23 -8.19
CA ASP A 11 -7.33 -8.79 -8.07
C ASP A 11 -7.12 -7.28 -8.26
N THR A 12 -7.95 -6.47 -7.59
CA THR A 12 -7.88 -5.01 -7.66
C THR A 12 -6.90 -4.44 -6.64
N ALA A 13 -6.29 -3.29 -6.96
CA ALA A 13 -5.44 -2.55 -6.02
C ALA A 13 -6.15 -2.18 -4.71
N ILE A 14 -7.47 -2.04 -4.74
CA ILE A 14 -8.32 -1.75 -3.58
C ILE A 14 -9.53 -2.69 -3.62
N PHE A 15 -9.83 -3.33 -2.49
CA PHE A 15 -11.05 -4.10 -2.30
C PHE A 15 -11.70 -3.78 -0.95
N VAL A 16 -12.84 -3.10 -0.97
CA VAL A 16 -13.61 -2.71 0.23
C VAL A 16 -14.69 -3.75 0.52
N LYS A 17 -14.84 -4.11 1.80
CA LYS A 17 -15.83 -5.10 2.27
C LYS A 17 -16.75 -4.45 3.30
N ASN A 18 -18.07 -4.51 3.08
CA ASN A 18 -19.10 -4.05 4.01
C ASN A 18 -18.98 -2.58 4.45
N ALA A 19 -18.41 -1.72 3.59
CA ALA A 19 -18.21 -0.30 3.83
C ALA A 19 -18.33 0.47 2.51
N PRO A 20 -18.61 1.79 2.57
CA PRO A 20 -18.60 2.65 1.39
C PRO A 20 -17.21 2.72 0.74
N SER A 21 -17.16 2.99 -0.57
CA SER A 21 -15.91 2.97 -1.36
C SER A 21 -14.82 3.92 -0.82
N TYR A 22 -15.21 5.08 -0.28
CA TYR A 22 -14.28 6.06 0.28
C TYR A 22 -13.56 5.56 1.55
N ALA A 23 -14.03 4.47 2.17
CA ALA A 23 -13.34 3.86 3.31
C ALA A 23 -11.94 3.35 2.95
N ALA A 24 -11.68 3.07 1.66
CA ALA A 24 -10.36 2.73 1.16
C ALA A 24 -9.34 3.89 1.22
N LEU A 25 -9.82 5.13 1.35
CA LEU A 25 -8.98 6.34 1.38
C LEU A 25 -8.83 6.89 2.80
N GLY A 26 -9.09 6.07 3.82
CA GLY A 26 -8.95 6.44 5.23
C GLY A 26 -10.14 7.19 5.84
N PHE A 27 -11.27 7.33 5.13
CA PHE A 27 -12.48 7.91 5.70
C PHE A 27 -13.40 6.83 6.25
N GLY A 28 -13.39 6.60 7.58
CA GLY A 28 -14.18 5.55 8.21
C GLY A 28 -13.65 4.12 7.96
N GLY A 29 -12.41 4.01 7.48
CA GLY A 29 -11.65 2.76 7.34
C GLY A 29 -10.18 2.98 7.75
N GLU A 30 -9.47 1.90 8.09
CA GLU A 30 -8.05 1.95 8.46
C GLU A 30 -7.16 2.22 7.23
N GLY A 31 -6.08 2.99 7.41
CA GLY A 31 -5.11 3.31 6.35
C GLY A 31 -4.85 4.82 6.20
N PHE A 32 -3.90 5.18 5.35
CA PHE A 32 -3.62 6.58 5.02
C PHE A 32 -4.41 7.04 3.79
N CYS A 33 -4.69 8.34 3.72
CA CYS A 33 -5.39 8.93 2.58
C CYS A 33 -4.44 9.14 1.40
N THR A 34 -4.92 8.86 0.19
CA THR A 34 -4.28 9.22 -1.07
C THR A 34 -5.33 9.58 -2.12
N PHE A 35 -4.96 10.45 -3.05
CA PHE A 35 -5.77 10.76 -4.24
C PHE A 35 -5.11 10.31 -5.53
N THR A 36 -4.00 9.58 -5.43
CA THR A 36 -3.30 8.99 -6.58
C THR A 36 -3.18 7.49 -6.32
N ILE A 37 -3.91 6.71 -7.11
CA ILE A 37 -3.93 5.26 -7.03
C ILE A 37 -3.22 4.73 -8.28
N ALA A 38 -2.01 4.20 -8.08
CA ALA A 38 -1.16 3.72 -9.15
C ALA A 38 -1.51 2.27 -9.51
N SER A 39 -2.71 2.08 -10.06
CA SER A 39 -3.24 0.74 -10.41
C SER A 39 -2.46 0.07 -11.54
N ARG A 40 -1.98 0.84 -12.53
CA ARG A 40 -1.29 0.29 -13.70
C ARG A 40 0.15 -0.15 -13.42
N THR A 41 0.84 0.61 -12.58
CA THR A 41 2.27 0.45 -12.30
C THR A 41 2.55 -0.33 -11.02
N GLY A 42 1.55 -0.48 -10.15
CA GLY A 42 1.56 -1.44 -9.02
C GLY A 42 1.97 -0.86 -7.67
N GLU A 43 2.22 0.44 -7.57
CA GLU A 43 2.55 1.10 -6.31
C GLU A 43 1.33 1.23 -5.37
N GLY A 44 0.12 0.99 -5.88
CA GLY A 44 -1.10 0.97 -5.08
C GLY A 44 -1.47 2.38 -4.60
N LEU A 45 -1.69 2.53 -3.30
CA LEU A 45 -1.94 3.84 -2.68
C LEU A 45 -0.61 4.59 -2.56
N THR A 46 -0.36 5.60 -3.40
CA THR A 46 0.92 6.29 -3.38
C THR A 46 1.06 7.16 -2.12
N CYS A 47 2.26 7.17 -1.54
CA CYS A 47 2.62 8.00 -0.40
C CYS A 47 4.02 8.62 -0.62
N ALA A 48 4.51 9.37 0.37
CA ALA A 48 5.80 10.04 0.26
C ALA A 48 6.96 9.09 -0.12
N SER A 49 6.98 7.85 0.40
CA SER A 49 8.02 6.88 0.05
C SER A 49 7.97 6.42 -1.41
N THR A 50 6.79 6.41 -2.04
CA THR A 50 6.62 6.05 -3.45
C THR A 50 7.39 6.99 -4.39
N PHE A 51 7.60 8.23 -3.98
CA PHE A 51 8.27 9.26 -4.78
C PHE A 51 9.76 9.40 -4.46
N THR A 52 10.37 8.39 -3.84
CA THR A 52 11.79 8.43 -3.42
C THR A 52 12.60 7.29 -4.03
N LYS A 53 13.92 7.51 -4.17
CA LYS A 53 14.86 6.47 -4.60
C LYS A 53 15.40 5.72 -3.39
N SER A 54 15.28 4.39 -3.39
CA SER A 54 15.92 3.55 -2.38
C SER A 54 17.44 3.58 -2.53
N ARG A 55 18.16 3.79 -1.42
CA ARG A 55 19.63 3.83 -1.37
C ARG A 55 20.13 2.91 -0.27
N ARG A 56 21.03 1.99 -0.62
CA ARG A 56 21.72 1.11 0.33
C ARG A 56 23.10 1.70 0.67
N CYS A 57 23.41 1.82 1.96
CA CYS A 57 24.72 2.25 2.46
C CYS A 57 25.28 1.13 3.34
N VAL A 58 26.54 0.75 3.12
CA VAL A 58 27.26 -0.25 3.92
C VAL A 58 28.45 0.46 4.55
N MET A 59 28.53 0.42 5.88
CA MET A 59 29.71 0.86 6.61
C MET A 59 30.56 -0.37 6.94
N ALA A 60 31.74 -0.47 6.33
CA ALA A 60 32.70 -1.52 6.62
C ALA A 60 33.38 -1.26 7.97
N ASP A 61 33.71 -2.35 8.69
CA ASP A 61 34.59 -2.36 9.87
C ASP A 61 34.18 -1.50 11.08
N SER A 62 32.96 -0.94 11.09
CA SER A 62 32.46 -0.09 12.17
C SER A 62 30.93 -0.22 12.35
N LEU A 63 30.37 0.33 13.44
CA LEU A 63 28.94 0.29 13.80
C LEU A 63 28.35 -1.11 14.11
N CYS A 64 29.18 -2.13 14.28
CA CYS A 64 28.76 -3.40 14.90
C CYS A 64 28.95 -3.32 16.43
N ILE A 65 27.95 -2.78 17.15
CA ILE A 65 27.95 -2.56 18.61
C ILE A 65 27.01 -3.50 19.37
N ARG A 66 26.60 -4.59 18.73
CA ARG A 66 25.67 -5.58 19.28
C ARG A 66 26.36 -6.59 20.18
#